data_AF-A0ABD8ARN0-F1
#
_entry.id   AF-A0ABD8ARN0-F1
#
_cell.length_a   1.000
_cell.length_b   1.000
_cell.length_c   1.000
_cell.angle_alpha   90.00
_cell.angle_beta   90.00
_cell.angle_gamma   90.00
#
_symmetry.space_group_name_H-M   'P 1'
#
loop_
_entity.id
_entity.type
_entity.pdbx_description
1 polymer ?
#
loop_
_entity_poly.entity_id
_entity_poly.type
_entity_poly.pdbx_seq_one_letter_code
_entity_poly.pdbx_strand_id
1 'polypeptide(L)'
;MNEKKKLIITTALKLFSSKGSAATSMQEIAELCGMSKGSLYIMFKSKEELEASTLEYCMYTLMDEMTQIEHETSLTSRERLHKQIETLLIHVAELKEFLRVQMRSMMMDDEQQRKEQCHPLQRDLEVRTLHWFKDKLEEQYGSEIEPYTIDLILLTQGLFLSYVKIWFTEMPSLTVTKMATNLLQMMDYAAHGFLKQRPLPLIPLEDWPAWITEPHPDSTVMRHPIHIIKQMQDIAASELPAGQPKNDVLETIAILRQEMMEFTPRRAIILGMMHNLENVTAIQSLHSELQHILDAMYSRFIQADSSHT
;
A
#
# COMPACT_ATOMS: atom_id res chain seq x y z
N MET A 1 12.74 10.80 1.52
CA MET A 1 13.74 9.79 1.95
C MET A 1 15.15 10.30 1.68
N ASN A 2 16.12 10.10 2.59
CA ASN A 2 17.54 10.40 2.35
C ASN A 2 18.10 9.38 1.33
N GLU A 3 18.83 9.85 0.31
CA GLU A 3 19.44 9.01 -0.74
C GLU A 3 20.27 7.85 -0.15
N LYS A 4 20.94 8.06 0.99
CA LYS A 4 21.69 7.00 1.68
C LYS A 4 20.79 5.91 2.25
N LYS A 5 19.66 6.26 2.88
CA LYS A 5 18.69 5.27 3.39
C LYS A 5 18.02 4.53 2.24
N LYS A 6 17.67 5.22 1.15
CA LYS A 6 17.16 4.60 -0.08
C LYS A 6 18.14 3.56 -0.63
N LEU A 7 19.43 3.92 -0.72
CA LEU A 7 20.48 3.01 -1.17
C LEU A 7 20.57 1.77 -0.26
N ILE A 8 20.57 1.95 1.06
CA ILE A 8 20.60 0.82 2.01
C ILE A 8 19.38 -0.09 1.82
N ILE A 9 18.18 0.47 1.78
CA ILE A 9 16.93 -0.29 1.65
C ILE A 9 16.89 -1.05 0.32
N THR A 10 17.22 -0.40 -0.79
CA THR A 10 17.21 -1.04 -2.10
C THR A 10 18.32 -2.09 -2.27
N THR A 11 19.48 -1.92 -1.64
CA THR A 11 20.54 -2.94 -1.59
C THR A 11 20.09 -4.12 -0.73
N ALA A 12 19.51 -3.87 0.44
CA ALA A 12 18.98 -4.91 1.32
C ALA A 12 17.89 -5.72 0.62
N LEU A 13 16.94 -5.05 -0.04
CA LEU A 13 15.90 -5.66 -0.86
C LEU A 13 16.48 -6.64 -1.88
N LYS A 14 17.49 -6.23 -2.66
CA LYS A 14 18.13 -7.10 -3.66
C LYS A 14 18.77 -8.34 -3.04
N LEU A 15 19.43 -8.20 -1.89
CA LEU A 15 20.02 -9.34 -1.18
C LEU A 15 18.94 -10.27 -0.60
N PHE A 16 17.92 -9.68 0.01
CA PHE A 16 16.79 -10.42 0.56
C PHE A 16 16.02 -11.19 -0.52
N SER A 17 15.77 -10.58 -1.68
CA SER A 17 15.10 -11.23 -2.81
C SER A 17 15.96 -12.26 -3.54
N SER A 18 17.28 -12.22 -3.40
CA SER A 18 18.17 -13.16 -4.10
C SER A 18 18.53 -14.39 -3.27
N LYS A 19 18.72 -14.24 -1.95
CA LYS A 19 19.16 -15.34 -1.07
C LYS A 19 18.46 -15.40 0.28
N GLY A 20 17.45 -14.57 0.51
CA GLY A 20 16.68 -14.50 1.75
C GLY A 20 17.36 -13.68 2.84
N SER A 21 16.58 -13.17 3.78
CA SER A 21 17.12 -12.35 4.88
C SER A 21 17.97 -13.15 5.87
N ALA A 22 17.63 -14.42 6.14
CA ALA A 22 18.39 -15.26 7.05
C ALA A 22 19.86 -15.42 6.59
N ALA A 23 20.10 -15.48 5.29
CA ALA A 23 21.44 -15.62 4.69
C ALA A 23 22.12 -14.27 4.36
N THR A 24 21.51 -13.15 4.73
CA THR A 24 22.02 -11.80 4.46
C THR A 24 22.46 -11.16 5.78
N SER A 25 23.69 -10.62 5.80
CA SER A 25 24.24 -9.97 7.00
C SER A 25 24.26 -8.45 6.88
N MET A 26 24.17 -7.75 8.02
CA MET A 26 24.36 -6.29 8.07
C MET A 26 25.76 -5.86 7.58
N GLN A 27 26.77 -6.71 7.73
CA GLN A 27 28.12 -6.42 7.23
C GLN A 27 28.14 -6.37 5.69
N GLU A 28 27.54 -7.36 5.05
CA GLU A 28 27.48 -7.46 3.60
C GLU A 28 26.69 -6.33 2.96
N ILE A 29 25.56 -5.94 3.57
CA ILE A 29 24.78 -4.76 3.15
C ILE A 29 25.65 -3.50 3.24
N ALA A 30 26.37 -3.31 4.35
CA ALA A 30 27.23 -2.15 4.54
C ALA A 30 28.35 -2.09 3.49
N GLU A 31 29.00 -3.21 3.21
CA GLU A 31 30.06 -3.32 2.19
C GLU A 31 29.55 -2.94 0.79
N LEU A 32 28.39 -3.48 0.38
CA LEU A 32 27.80 -3.16 -0.92
C LEU A 32 27.32 -1.71 -1.03
N CYS A 33 26.95 -1.09 0.09
CA CYS A 33 26.64 0.33 0.18
C CYS A 33 27.88 1.22 0.33
N GLY A 34 29.09 0.66 0.35
CA GLY A 34 30.34 1.41 0.51
C GLY A 34 30.47 2.11 1.86
N MET A 35 29.92 1.53 2.92
CA MET A 35 29.89 2.11 4.27
C MET A 35 30.37 1.12 5.34
N SER A 36 30.68 1.64 6.53
CA SER A 36 31.00 0.80 7.68
C SER A 36 29.74 0.17 8.28
N LYS A 37 29.87 -1.02 8.86
CA LYS A 37 28.79 -1.66 9.62
C LYS A 37 28.29 -0.78 10.78
N GLY A 38 29.18 -0.04 11.45
CA GLY A 38 28.80 0.91 12.49
C GLY A 38 27.89 2.03 11.95
N SER A 39 28.21 2.58 10.77
CA SER A 39 27.38 3.59 10.10
C SER A 39 26.00 3.06 9.70
N LEU A 40 25.91 1.78 9.32
CA LEU A 40 24.63 1.14 9.02
C LEU A 40 23.76 1.01 10.30
N TYR A 41 24.36 0.64 11.44
CA TYR A 41 23.63 0.51 12.71
C TYR A 41 23.12 1.83 13.28
N ILE A 42 23.74 2.96 12.92
CA ILE A 42 23.21 4.30 13.24
C ILE A 42 21.88 4.55 12.50
N MET A 43 21.75 4.01 11.29
CA MET A 43 20.57 4.21 10.44
C MET A 43 19.43 3.23 10.73
N PHE A 44 19.78 1.99 11.07
CA PHE A 44 18.88 0.88 11.39
C PHE A 44 19.44 0.11 12.58
N LYS A 45 18.74 0.11 13.71
CA LYS A 45 19.21 -0.46 14.98
C LYS A 45 19.35 -1.98 14.93
N SER A 46 18.66 -2.63 14.00
CA SER A 46 18.66 -4.08 13.83
C SER A 46 18.44 -4.49 12.37
N LYS A 47 18.69 -5.77 12.06
CA LYS A 47 18.39 -6.33 10.73
C LYS A 47 16.87 -6.39 10.53
N GLU A 48 16.14 -6.70 11.59
CA GLU A 48 14.68 -6.78 11.64
C GLU A 48 14.04 -5.40 11.34
N GLU A 49 14.60 -4.31 11.86
CA GLU A 49 14.17 -2.94 11.51
C GLU A 49 14.42 -2.62 10.03
N LEU A 50 15.55 -3.07 9.48
CA LEU A 50 15.87 -2.90 8.05
C LEU A 50 14.94 -3.76 7.17
N GLU A 51 14.63 -4.98 7.57
CA GLU A 51 13.64 -5.84 6.89
C GLU A 51 12.26 -5.19 6.87
N ALA A 52 11.77 -4.70 8.02
CA ALA A 52 10.50 -4.01 8.13
C ALA A 52 10.46 -2.76 7.23
N SER A 53 11.54 -1.97 7.24
CA SER A 53 11.68 -0.78 6.38
C SER A 53 11.72 -1.14 4.88
N THR A 54 12.26 -2.31 4.55
CA THR A 54 12.31 -2.81 3.17
C THR A 54 10.92 -3.23 2.69
N LEU A 55 10.17 -3.96 3.52
CA LEU A 55 8.79 -4.33 3.22
C LEU A 55 7.89 -3.09 3.08
N GLU A 56 8.04 -2.13 4.00
CA GLU A 56 7.33 -0.85 3.95
C GLU A 56 7.64 -0.09 2.64
N TYR A 57 8.90 -0.03 2.22
CA TYR A 57 9.30 0.57 0.94
C TYR A 57 8.65 -0.12 -0.26
N CYS A 58 8.58 -1.46 -0.28
CA CYS A 58 7.88 -2.20 -1.32
C CYS A 58 6.38 -1.89 -1.34
N MET A 59 5.73 -1.86 -0.18
CA MET A 59 4.31 -1.52 -0.08
C MET A 59 4.01 -0.11 -0.57
N TYR A 60 4.82 0.88 -0.18
CA TYR A 60 4.66 2.25 -0.67
C TYR A 60 4.86 2.36 -2.19
N THR A 61 5.87 1.67 -2.72
CA THR A 61 6.13 1.66 -4.16
C THR A 61 4.95 1.06 -4.92
N LEU A 62 4.42 -0.07 -4.45
CA LEU A 62 3.23 -0.69 -5.00
C LEU A 62 2.01 0.25 -4.93
N MET A 63 1.75 0.87 -3.78
CA MET A 63 0.62 1.79 -3.60
C MET A 63 0.70 3.03 -4.51
N ASP A 64 1.91 3.57 -4.71
CA ASP A 64 2.14 4.69 -5.62
C ASP A 64 1.84 4.27 -7.07
N GLU A 65 2.36 3.14 -7.52
CA GLU A 65 2.06 2.59 -8.86
C GLU A 65 0.56 2.33 -9.04
N MET A 66 -0.12 1.75 -8.06
CA MET A 66 -1.58 1.54 -8.09
C MET A 66 -2.34 2.86 -8.25
N THR A 67 -1.88 3.90 -7.55
CA THR A 67 -2.47 5.25 -7.61
C THR A 67 -2.22 5.89 -8.97
N GLN A 68 -1.03 5.74 -9.53
CA GLN A 68 -0.71 6.22 -10.87
C GLN A 68 -1.61 5.55 -11.91
N ILE A 69 -1.74 4.22 -11.86
CA ILE A 69 -2.62 3.46 -12.77
C ILE A 69 -4.08 3.89 -12.63
N GLU A 70 -4.54 4.15 -11.40
CA GLU A 70 -5.90 4.62 -11.14
C GLU A 70 -6.21 5.94 -11.87
N HIS A 71 -5.20 6.80 -12.01
CA HIS A 71 -5.30 8.12 -12.63
C HIS A 71 -4.98 8.13 -14.14
N GLU A 72 -4.65 6.99 -14.75
CA GLU A 72 -4.43 6.90 -16.19
C GLU A 72 -5.75 7.03 -16.97
N THR A 73 -6.08 8.25 -17.40
CA THR A 73 -7.33 8.57 -18.10
C THR A 73 -7.46 7.93 -19.48
N SER A 74 -6.37 7.40 -20.04
CA SER A 74 -6.39 6.67 -21.31
C SER A 74 -6.93 5.25 -21.19
N LEU A 75 -7.04 4.71 -19.97
CA LEU A 75 -7.47 3.34 -19.72
C LEU A 75 -8.93 3.29 -19.25
N THR A 76 -9.68 2.33 -19.78
CA THR A 76 -10.99 1.97 -19.22
C THR A 76 -10.83 1.42 -17.80
N SER A 77 -11.89 1.45 -16.99
CA SER A 77 -11.87 0.87 -15.64
C SER A 77 -11.42 -0.59 -15.61
N ARG A 78 -11.78 -1.36 -16.64
CA ARG A 78 -11.36 -2.76 -16.80
C ARG A 78 -9.87 -2.89 -17.08
N GLU A 79 -9.33 -2.08 -17.98
CA GLU A 79 -7.90 -2.07 -18.29
C GLU A 79 -7.07 -1.60 -17.09
N ARG A 80 -7.56 -0.62 -16.32
CA ARG A 80 -6.93 -0.20 -15.05
C ARG A 80 -6.87 -1.34 -14.05
N LEU A 81 -7.99 -2.06 -13.83
CA LEU A 81 -8.01 -3.21 -12.91
C LEU A 81 -7.09 -4.33 -13.38
N HIS A 82 -7.07 -4.65 -14.68
CA HIS A 82 -6.15 -5.65 -15.24
C HIS A 82 -4.68 -5.26 -15.00
N LYS A 83 -4.32 -4.01 -15.29
CA LYS A 83 -2.97 -3.48 -15.08
C LYS A 83 -2.59 -3.47 -13.59
N GLN A 84 -3.52 -3.11 -12.70
CA GLN A 84 -3.32 -3.19 -11.24
C GLN A 84 -3.04 -4.64 -10.80
N ILE A 85 -3.81 -5.63 -11.26
CA ILE A 85 -3.57 -7.05 -10.97
C ILE A 85 -2.20 -7.50 -11.49
N GLU A 86 -1.84 -7.09 -12.71
CA GLU A 86 -0.56 -7.43 -13.32
C GLU A 86 0.62 -6.84 -12.52
N THR A 87 0.55 -5.55 -12.16
CA THR A 87 1.53 -4.89 -11.29
C THR A 87 1.65 -5.60 -9.94
N LEU A 88 0.54 -5.93 -9.28
CA LEU A 88 0.58 -6.68 -8.02
C LEU A 88 1.33 -8.02 -8.17
N LEU A 89 1.03 -8.76 -9.24
CA LEU A 89 1.69 -10.03 -9.52
C LEU A 89 3.19 -9.86 -9.81
N ILE A 90 3.61 -8.82 -10.51
CA ILE A 90 5.04 -8.52 -10.75
C ILE A 90 5.77 -8.29 -9.43
N HIS A 91 5.24 -7.39 -8.58
CA HIS A 91 5.85 -7.08 -7.28
C HIS A 91 5.96 -8.32 -6.39
N VAL A 92 4.92 -9.18 -6.36
CA VAL A 92 4.98 -10.43 -5.60
C VAL A 92 6.00 -11.42 -6.19
N ALA A 93 6.13 -11.49 -7.52
CA ALA A 93 7.14 -12.33 -8.17
C ALA A 93 8.58 -11.88 -7.85
N GLU A 94 8.84 -10.58 -7.79
CA GLU A 94 10.14 -9.99 -7.43
C GLU A 94 10.51 -10.22 -5.95
N LEU A 95 9.48 -10.32 -5.10
CA LEU A 95 9.63 -10.61 -3.68
C LEU A 95 9.59 -12.10 -3.35
N LYS A 96 9.51 -13.00 -4.34
CA LYS A 96 9.22 -14.43 -4.10
C LYS A 96 10.13 -15.10 -3.06
N GLU A 97 11.43 -14.85 -3.04
CA GLU A 97 12.34 -15.48 -2.07
C GLU A 97 12.25 -14.85 -0.68
N PHE A 98 11.97 -13.55 -0.61
CA PHE A 98 11.66 -12.86 0.63
C PHE A 98 10.34 -13.39 1.23
N LEU A 99 9.30 -13.48 0.40
CA LEU A 99 7.99 -14.00 0.75
C LEU A 99 8.01 -15.51 1.04
N ARG A 100 8.92 -16.29 0.45
CA ARG A 100 9.06 -17.74 0.72
C ARG A 100 9.27 -18.03 2.20
N VAL A 101 10.10 -17.21 2.87
CA VAL A 101 10.40 -17.37 4.29
C VAL A 101 9.23 -16.86 5.14
N GLN A 102 8.67 -15.69 4.82
CA GLN A 102 7.50 -15.16 5.53
C GLN A 102 6.26 -16.05 5.39
N MET A 103 6.00 -16.61 4.21
CA MET A 103 4.87 -17.53 3.97
C MET A 103 5.02 -18.83 4.73
N ARG A 104 6.26 -19.31 4.98
CA ARG A 104 6.46 -20.45 5.88
C ARG A 104 6.05 -20.10 7.30
N SER A 105 6.42 -18.93 7.80
CA SER A 105 6.00 -18.48 9.14
C SER A 105 4.47 -18.32 9.22
N MET A 106 3.85 -17.62 8.24
CA MET A 106 2.38 -17.41 8.21
C MET A 106 1.55 -18.70 8.17
N MET A 107 2.08 -19.78 7.58
CA MET A 107 1.40 -21.08 7.47
C MET A 107 1.71 -22.02 8.65
N MET A 108 2.72 -21.70 9.48
CA MET A 108 3.23 -22.57 10.55
C MET A 108 3.10 -21.96 11.96
N ASP A 109 2.75 -20.67 12.09
CA ASP A 109 2.64 -19.99 13.38
C ASP A 109 1.34 -20.35 14.12
N ASP A 110 1.47 -20.61 15.41
CA ASP A 110 0.37 -20.80 16.36
C ASP A 110 -0.52 -19.54 16.40
N GLU A 111 -1.84 -19.73 16.56
CA GLU A 111 -2.84 -18.65 16.60
C GLU A 111 -2.51 -17.54 17.61
N GLN A 112 -1.81 -17.89 18.69
CA GLN A 112 -1.38 -16.97 19.74
C GLN A 112 -0.31 -15.98 19.25
N GLN A 113 0.62 -16.45 18.41
CA GLN A 113 1.74 -15.64 17.89
C GLN A 113 1.25 -14.67 16.79
N ARG A 114 0.21 -15.06 16.03
CA ARG A 114 -0.51 -14.14 15.12
C ARG A 114 -1.21 -12.99 15.84
N LYS A 115 -1.82 -13.22 17.01
CA LYS A 115 -2.52 -12.17 17.76
C LYS A 115 -1.57 -11.12 18.33
N GLU A 116 -0.36 -11.53 18.74
CA GLU A 116 0.68 -10.62 19.25
C GLU A 116 1.43 -9.88 18.13
N GLN A 117 1.49 -10.46 16.93
CA GLN A 117 2.14 -9.86 15.76
C GLN A 117 1.20 -9.14 14.79
N CYS A 118 -0.12 -9.20 15.00
CA CYS A 118 -1.09 -8.44 14.22
C CYS A 118 -0.93 -6.95 14.57
N HIS A 119 0.07 -6.33 13.94
CA HIS A 119 0.33 -4.91 14.07
C HIS A 119 -0.92 -4.15 13.62
N PRO A 120 -1.33 -3.07 14.30
CA PRO A 120 -2.48 -2.24 13.91
C PRO A 120 -2.49 -1.84 12.42
N LEU A 121 -1.30 -1.71 11.83
CA LEU A 121 -1.06 -1.45 10.40
C LEU A 121 -1.62 -2.54 9.47
N GLN A 122 -1.58 -3.81 9.86
CA GLN A 122 -2.03 -4.92 9.02
C GLN A 122 -3.56 -4.98 8.94
N ARG A 123 -4.26 -4.77 10.07
CA ARG A 123 -5.72 -4.73 10.13
C ARG A 123 -6.30 -3.56 9.34
N ASP A 124 -5.65 -2.40 9.43
CA ASP A 124 -6.03 -1.18 8.70
C ASP A 124 -5.79 -1.33 7.18
N LEU A 125 -4.70 -1.99 6.77
CA LEU A 125 -4.49 -2.36 5.37
C LEU A 125 -5.57 -3.32 4.85
N GLU A 126 -5.93 -4.34 5.64
CA GLU A 126 -7.01 -5.27 5.30
C GLU A 126 -8.33 -4.53 5.07
N VAL A 127 -8.74 -3.65 5.99
CA VAL A 127 -9.98 -2.84 5.86
C VAL A 127 -9.96 -2.03 4.56
N ARG A 128 -8.85 -1.33 4.26
CA ARG A 128 -8.73 -0.52 3.04
C ARG A 128 -8.78 -1.36 1.77
N THR A 129 -8.05 -2.47 1.74
CA THR A 129 -8.05 -3.38 0.58
C THR A 129 -9.45 -3.89 0.30
N LEU A 130 -10.24 -4.19 1.34
CA LEU A 130 -11.62 -4.63 1.18
C LEU A 130 -12.52 -3.52 0.61
N HIS A 131 -12.46 -2.30 1.14
CA HIS A 131 -13.22 -1.16 0.62
C HIS A 131 -12.84 -0.85 -0.84
N TRP A 132 -11.55 -0.81 -1.13
CA TRP A 132 -11.06 -0.62 -2.50
C TRP A 132 -11.58 -1.73 -3.44
N PHE A 133 -11.57 -2.99 -2.99
CA PHE A 133 -12.05 -4.10 -3.79
C PHE A 133 -13.56 -4.01 -4.03
N LYS A 134 -14.36 -3.62 -3.02
CA LYS A 134 -15.80 -3.33 -3.15
C LYS A 134 -16.05 -2.28 -4.21
N ASP A 135 -15.40 -1.13 -4.10
CA ASP A 135 -15.54 -0.01 -5.06
C ASP A 135 -15.19 -0.47 -6.48
N LYS A 136 -14.15 -1.29 -6.63
CA LYS A 136 -13.77 -1.88 -7.91
C LYS A 136 -14.81 -2.85 -8.45
N LEU A 137 -15.38 -3.71 -7.62
CA LEU A 137 -16.43 -4.63 -8.06
C LEU A 137 -17.66 -3.85 -8.54
N GLU A 138 -18.09 -2.82 -7.80
CA GLU A 138 -19.22 -1.98 -8.19
C GLU A 138 -18.96 -1.20 -9.49
N GLU A 139 -17.74 -0.68 -9.67
CA GLU A 139 -17.33 -0.01 -10.91
C GLU A 139 -17.39 -0.97 -12.12
N GLN A 140 -17.04 -2.25 -11.95
CA GLN A 140 -17.02 -3.23 -13.04
C GLN A 140 -18.38 -3.88 -13.33
N TYR A 141 -19.14 -4.20 -12.28
CA TYR A 141 -20.31 -5.08 -12.37
C TYR A 141 -21.62 -4.40 -11.95
N GLY A 142 -21.54 -3.15 -11.50
CA GLY A 142 -22.68 -2.39 -10.97
C GLY A 142 -22.98 -2.69 -9.50
N SER A 143 -23.78 -1.83 -8.87
CA SER A 143 -24.13 -1.89 -7.44
C SER A 143 -24.81 -3.20 -7.01
N GLU A 144 -25.42 -3.94 -7.93
CA GLU A 144 -26.10 -5.21 -7.60
C GLU A 144 -25.12 -6.31 -7.16
N ILE A 145 -23.82 -6.11 -7.35
CA ILE A 145 -22.78 -7.06 -6.92
C ILE A 145 -22.44 -6.96 -5.43
N GLU A 146 -22.80 -5.84 -4.78
CA GLU A 146 -22.41 -5.52 -3.40
C GLU A 146 -22.62 -6.68 -2.40
N PRO A 147 -23.75 -7.42 -2.41
CA PRO A 147 -23.95 -8.53 -1.47
C PRO A 147 -22.91 -9.66 -1.59
N TYR A 148 -22.27 -9.81 -2.75
CA TYR A 148 -21.30 -10.88 -3.05
C TYR A 148 -19.85 -10.42 -2.91
N THR A 149 -19.61 -9.22 -2.36
CA THR A 149 -18.27 -8.61 -2.25
C THR A 149 -17.29 -9.54 -1.55
N ILE A 150 -17.65 -10.08 -0.38
CA ILE A 150 -16.76 -10.95 0.41
C ILE A 150 -16.49 -12.26 -0.34
N ASP A 151 -17.51 -12.87 -0.92
CA ASP A 151 -17.39 -14.13 -1.67
C ASP A 151 -16.44 -13.97 -2.87
N LEU A 152 -16.54 -12.85 -3.60
CA LEU A 152 -15.65 -12.52 -4.71
C LEU A 152 -14.22 -12.22 -4.25
N ILE A 153 -14.05 -11.55 -3.11
CA ILE A 153 -12.73 -11.32 -2.50
C ILE A 153 -12.09 -12.67 -2.15
N LEU A 154 -12.81 -13.58 -1.49
CA LEU A 154 -12.30 -14.89 -1.11
C LEU A 154 -11.90 -15.73 -2.33
N LEU A 155 -12.74 -15.75 -3.36
CA LEU A 155 -12.43 -16.43 -4.62
C LEU A 155 -11.18 -15.87 -5.27
N THR A 156 -11.08 -14.55 -5.36
CA THR A 156 -9.97 -13.85 -6.01
C THR A 156 -8.67 -14.04 -5.24
N GLN A 157 -8.71 -13.89 -3.92
CA GLN A 157 -7.58 -14.10 -3.01
C GLN A 157 -7.12 -15.56 -3.03
N GLY A 158 -8.04 -16.52 -3.07
CA GLY A 158 -7.72 -17.95 -3.18
C GLY A 158 -6.99 -18.29 -4.48
N LEU A 159 -7.45 -17.75 -5.61
CA LEU A 159 -6.77 -17.89 -6.90
C LEU A 159 -5.40 -17.22 -6.89
N PHE A 160 -5.32 -15.98 -6.39
CA PHE A 160 -4.06 -15.26 -6.25
C PHE A 160 -3.04 -16.02 -5.40
N LEU A 161 -3.44 -16.50 -4.22
CA LEU A 161 -2.54 -17.28 -3.36
C LEU A 161 -2.08 -18.58 -4.03
N SER A 162 -2.96 -19.22 -4.80
CA SER A 162 -2.62 -20.43 -5.58
C SER A 162 -1.57 -20.13 -6.64
N TYR A 163 -1.67 -18.99 -7.33
CA TYR A 163 -0.69 -18.50 -8.28
C TYR A 163 0.68 -18.23 -7.65
N VAL A 164 0.70 -17.60 -6.47
CA VAL A 164 1.95 -17.36 -5.76
C VAL A 164 2.66 -18.66 -5.41
N LYS A 165 1.90 -19.71 -5.04
CA LYS A 165 2.47 -21.05 -4.81
C LYS A 165 3.09 -21.65 -6.07
N ILE A 166 2.50 -21.39 -7.25
CA ILE A 166 3.01 -21.89 -8.53
C ILE A 166 4.36 -21.25 -8.90
N TRP A 167 4.67 -20.02 -8.47
CA TRP A 167 5.99 -19.41 -8.74
C TRP A 167 7.18 -20.17 -8.12
N PHE A 168 6.92 -21.03 -7.13
CA PHE A 168 7.94 -21.92 -6.59
C PHE A 168 8.08 -23.24 -7.38
N THR A 169 7.34 -23.37 -8.48
CA THR A 169 7.37 -24.49 -9.43
C THR A 169 7.88 -24.01 -10.78
N GLU A 170 8.68 -24.81 -11.48
CA GLU A 170 9.15 -24.46 -12.82
C GLU A 170 8.01 -24.58 -13.85
N MET A 171 7.43 -23.43 -14.22
CA MET A 171 6.33 -23.34 -15.19
C MET A 171 6.65 -22.30 -16.29
N PRO A 172 7.53 -22.60 -17.26
CA PRO A 172 8.05 -21.61 -18.22
C PRO A 172 6.98 -20.93 -19.09
N SER A 173 5.83 -21.60 -19.31
CA SER A 173 4.74 -21.08 -20.14
C SER A 173 3.78 -20.13 -19.40
N LEU A 174 3.86 -20.06 -18.07
CA LEU A 174 2.98 -19.25 -17.22
C LEU A 174 3.60 -17.87 -17.03
N THR A 175 2.94 -16.84 -17.56
CA THR A 175 3.39 -15.44 -17.45
C THR A 175 2.46 -14.65 -16.53
N VAL A 176 2.99 -13.57 -15.94
CA VAL A 176 2.20 -12.63 -15.11
C VAL A 176 0.96 -12.14 -15.85
N THR A 177 1.11 -11.75 -17.12
CA THR A 177 -0.02 -11.33 -17.97
C THR A 177 -1.11 -12.39 -18.08
N LYS A 178 -0.75 -13.67 -18.32
CA LYS A 178 -1.72 -14.77 -18.40
C LYS A 178 -2.44 -14.97 -17.07
N MET A 179 -1.71 -14.86 -15.96
CA MET A 179 -2.25 -14.98 -14.61
C MET A 179 -3.23 -13.85 -14.32
N ALA A 180 -2.85 -12.60 -14.61
CA ALA A 180 -3.71 -11.42 -14.45
C ALA A 180 -4.99 -11.53 -15.28
N THR A 181 -4.85 -11.88 -16.57
CA THR A 181 -6.00 -12.09 -17.46
C THR A 181 -6.91 -13.20 -16.94
N ASN A 182 -6.37 -14.33 -16.48
CA ASN A 182 -7.19 -15.42 -15.97
C ASN A 182 -7.88 -15.04 -14.65
N LEU A 183 -7.21 -14.32 -13.74
CA LEU A 183 -7.80 -13.89 -12.48
C LEU A 183 -9.01 -12.97 -12.72
N LEU A 184 -8.87 -11.99 -13.61
CA LEU A 184 -9.98 -11.11 -13.99
C LEU A 184 -11.11 -11.90 -14.70
N GLN A 185 -10.77 -12.87 -15.55
CA GLN A 185 -11.76 -13.72 -16.22
C GLN A 185 -12.55 -14.60 -15.23
N MET A 186 -11.89 -15.11 -14.18
CA MET A 186 -12.56 -15.87 -13.12
C MET A 186 -13.49 -14.99 -12.28
N MET A 187 -13.07 -13.76 -11.99
CA MET A 187 -13.94 -12.76 -11.36
C MET A 187 -15.18 -12.51 -12.22
N ASP A 188 -15.02 -12.33 -13.53
CA ASP A 188 -16.15 -12.15 -14.45
C ASP A 188 -17.13 -13.32 -14.39
N TYR A 189 -16.64 -14.57 -14.49
CA TYR A 189 -17.52 -15.74 -14.45
C TYR A 189 -18.28 -15.86 -13.12
N ALA A 190 -17.61 -15.60 -12.00
CA ALA A 190 -18.24 -15.61 -10.68
C ALA A 190 -19.30 -14.50 -10.56
N ALA A 191 -18.95 -13.26 -10.92
CA ALA A 191 -19.85 -12.12 -10.83
C ALA A 191 -21.10 -12.30 -11.70
N HIS A 192 -20.94 -12.70 -12.97
CA HIS A 192 -22.08 -12.99 -13.84
C HIS A 192 -22.94 -14.15 -13.31
N GLY A 193 -22.31 -15.17 -12.73
CA GLY A 193 -22.99 -16.28 -12.07
C GLY A 193 -23.87 -15.81 -10.91
N PHE A 194 -23.32 -14.98 -10.02
CA PHE A 194 -24.03 -14.41 -8.88
C PHE A 194 -25.17 -13.49 -9.30
N LEU A 195 -24.93 -12.56 -10.22
CA LEU A 195 -25.97 -11.63 -10.70
C LEU A 195 -27.12 -12.35 -11.41
N LYS A 196 -26.82 -13.44 -12.13
CA LYS A 196 -27.84 -14.23 -12.83
C LYS A 196 -28.66 -15.11 -11.89
N GLN A 197 -28.02 -15.81 -10.97
CA GLN A 197 -28.66 -16.84 -10.14
C GLN A 197 -29.19 -16.30 -8.81
N ARG A 198 -28.63 -15.18 -8.35
CA ARG A 198 -28.91 -14.54 -7.05
C ARG A 198 -28.94 -15.52 -5.87
N PRO A 199 -27.88 -16.34 -5.66
CA PRO A 199 -27.80 -17.19 -4.49
C PRO A 199 -27.72 -16.33 -3.22
N LEU A 200 -27.96 -16.92 -2.05
CA LEU A 200 -27.60 -16.26 -0.80
C LEU A 200 -26.07 -16.13 -0.72
N PRO A 201 -25.51 -14.96 -0.34
CA PRO A 201 -24.07 -14.81 -0.17
C PRO A 201 -23.59 -15.73 0.95
N LEU A 202 -22.39 -16.30 0.79
CA LEU A 202 -21.80 -17.16 1.79
C LEU A 202 -21.49 -16.36 3.06
N ILE A 203 -20.95 -15.15 2.90
CA ILE A 203 -20.70 -14.22 3.99
C ILE A 203 -21.31 -12.86 3.63
N PRO A 204 -22.39 -12.44 4.31
CA PRO A 204 -22.93 -11.09 4.17
C PRO A 204 -21.86 -10.03 4.45
N LEU A 205 -21.88 -8.93 3.70
CA LEU A 205 -20.87 -7.88 3.82
C LEU A 205 -20.86 -7.27 5.23
N GLU A 206 -22.05 -7.07 5.80
CA GLU A 206 -22.26 -6.53 7.14
C GLU A 206 -21.71 -7.42 8.27
N ASP A 207 -21.54 -8.72 8.02
CA ASP A 207 -21.03 -9.68 9.01
C ASP A 207 -19.49 -9.71 9.05
N TRP A 208 -18.82 -9.05 8.09
CA TRP A 208 -17.36 -9.08 8.03
C TRP A 208 -16.74 -8.18 9.12
N PRO A 209 -15.76 -8.65 9.92
CA PRO A 209 -15.23 -7.89 11.05
C PRO A 209 -14.68 -6.49 10.71
N ALA A 210 -14.14 -6.32 9.50
CA ALA A 210 -13.65 -5.02 9.03
C ALA A 210 -14.77 -3.98 8.79
N TRP A 211 -16.03 -4.41 8.62
CA TRP A 211 -17.21 -3.54 8.53
C TRP A 211 -17.85 -3.22 9.88
N ILE A 212 -17.51 -3.98 10.92
CA ILE A 212 -18.12 -3.87 12.26
C ILE A 212 -17.21 -3.11 13.23
N THR A 213 -15.89 -3.10 13.00
CA THR A 213 -14.95 -2.48 13.93
C THR A 213 -14.71 -1.00 13.59
N GLU A 214 -14.90 -0.09 14.55
CA GLU A 214 -14.47 1.31 14.41
C GLU A 214 -12.94 1.38 14.17
N PRO A 215 -12.46 2.29 13.29
CA PRO A 215 -11.03 2.46 13.07
C PRO A 215 -10.32 2.85 14.37
N HIS A 216 -9.17 2.22 14.65
CA HIS A 216 -8.42 2.44 15.88
C HIS A 216 -7.78 3.85 15.87
N PRO A 217 -7.86 4.66 16.96
CA PRO A 217 -7.36 6.05 16.96
C PRO A 217 -5.86 6.18 16.64
N ASP A 218 -5.07 5.19 17.08
CA ASP A 218 -3.61 5.12 16.86
C ASP A 218 -3.21 4.34 15.59
N SER A 219 -4.15 4.00 14.69
CA SER A 219 -3.74 3.49 13.38
C SER A 219 -3.16 4.67 12.60
N THR A 220 -1.86 4.90 12.71
CA THR A 220 -1.15 5.86 11.85
C THR A 220 -1.09 5.23 10.47
N VAL A 221 -2.17 5.54 9.78
CA VAL A 221 -2.70 5.14 8.49
C VAL A 221 -1.60 5.06 7.42
N MET A 222 -1.59 3.99 6.63
CA MET A 222 -0.93 4.00 5.33
C MET A 222 -1.99 4.23 4.24
N ARG A 223 -2.66 5.37 4.26
CA ARG A 223 -3.34 5.93 3.08
C ARG A 223 -2.23 6.58 2.26
N HIS A 224 -2.22 6.32 0.95
CA HIS A 224 -1.26 7.03 0.09
C HIS A 224 -1.52 8.54 0.22
N PRO A 225 -0.49 9.40 0.41
CA PRO A 225 -0.66 10.85 0.56
C PRO A 225 -1.61 11.45 -0.47
N ILE A 226 -1.57 10.96 -1.72
CA ILE A 226 -2.43 11.39 -2.82
C ILE A 226 -3.92 11.20 -2.52
N HIS A 227 -4.32 10.09 -1.88
CA HIS A 227 -5.73 9.86 -1.55
C HIS A 227 -6.23 10.85 -0.51
N ILE A 228 -5.40 11.17 0.49
CA ILE A 228 -5.74 12.19 1.49
C ILE A 228 -5.85 13.55 0.82
N ILE A 229 -4.88 13.90 -0.03
CA ILE A 229 -4.88 15.16 -0.79
C ILE A 229 -6.11 15.26 -1.70
N LYS A 230 -6.54 14.15 -2.32
CA LYS A 230 -7.77 14.09 -3.12
C LYS A 230 -9.02 14.33 -2.25
N GLN A 231 -9.13 13.69 -1.09
CA GLN A 231 -10.23 13.93 -0.16
C GLN A 231 -10.26 15.38 0.34
N MET A 232 -9.09 15.95 0.64
CA MET A 232 -8.96 17.37 0.97
C MET A 232 -9.46 18.25 -0.17
N GLN A 233 -9.15 17.90 -1.43
CA GLN A 233 -9.63 18.61 -2.61
C GLN A 233 -11.15 18.56 -2.74
N ASP A 234 -11.75 17.38 -2.57
CA ASP A 234 -13.20 17.16 -2.69
C ASP A 234 -13.98 17.94 -1.61
N ILE A 235 -13.47 17.95 -0.37
CA ILE A 235 -14.05 18.74 0.73
C ILE A 235 -13.86 20.24 0.49
N ALA A 236 -12.65 20.69 0.10
CA ALA A 236 -12.41 22.10 -0.19
C ALA A 236 -13.27 22.60 -1.37
N ALA A 237 -13.61 21.74 -2.33
CA ALA A 237 -14.50 22.07 -3.42
C ALA A 237 -15.96 22.23 -2.99
N SER A 238 -16.41 21.51 -1.96
CA SER A 238 -17.82 21.41 -1.55
C SER A 238 -18.19 22.22 -0.29
N GLU A 239 -17.31 22.30 0.72
CA GLU A 239 -17.66 22.70 2.10
C GLU A 239 -16.68 23.71 2.74
N LEU A 240 -16.32 24.79 2.04
CA LEU A 240 -15.51 25.85 2.68
C LEU A 240 -16.38 26.88 3.42
N PRO A 241 -16.11 27.16 4.72
CA PRO A 241 -16.79 28.23 5.46
C PRO A 241 -16.61 29.60 4.79
N ALA A 242 -17.62 30.47 4.91
CA ALA A 242 -17.55 31.83 4.40
C ALA A 242 -16.38 32.60 5.06
N GLY A 243 -15.44 33.09 4.23
CA GLY A 243 -14.26 33.86 4.68
C GLY A 243 -12.91 33.17 4.48
N GLN A 244 -12.87 31.89 4.08
CA GLN A 244 -11.61 31.24 3.68
C GLN A 244 -11.35 31.41 2.16
N PRO A 245 -10.11 31.71 1.73
CA PRO A 245 -9.78 31.93 0.33
C PRO A 245 -9.78 30.59 -0.44
N LYS A 246 -10.97 30.19 -0.92
CA LYS A 246 -11.22 28.91 -1.60
C LYS A 246 -10.26 28.62 -2.76
N ASN A 247 -9.93 29.63 -3.56
CA ASN A 247 -9.02 29.46 -4.69
C ASN A 247 -7.60 29.12 -4.21
N ASP A 248 -7.08 29.83 -3.20
CA ASP A 248 -5.73 29.62 -2.66
C ASP A 248 -5.60 28.23 -2.00
N VAL A 249 -6.65 27.76 -1.32
CA VAL A 249 -6.70 26.41 -0.74
C VAL A 249 -6.66 25.34 -1.83
N LEU A 250 -7.49 25.48 -2.87
CA LEU A 250 -7.52 24.52 -3.98
C LEU A 250 -6.22 24.51 -4.79
N GLU A 251 -5.61 25.68 -5.01
CA GLU A 251 -4.31 25.80 -5.67
C GLU A 251 -3.19 25.14 -4.84
N THR A 252 -3.18 25.38 -3.53
CA THR A 252 -2.23 24.75 -2.60
C THR A 252 -2.35 23.22 -2.60
N ILE A 253 -3.59 22.70 -2.55
CA ILE A 253 -3.87 21.26 -2.62
C ILE A 253 -3.41 20.68 -3.98
N ALA A 254 -3.64 21.40 -5.08
CA ALA A 254 -3.21 20.97 -6.40
C ALA A 254 -1.68 20.88 -6.53
N ILE A 255 -0.95 21.87 -6.01
CA ILE A 255 0.52 21.88 -5.97
C ILE A 255 1.03 20.72 -5.12
N LEU A 256 0.45 20.51 -3.93
CA LEU A 256 0.80 19.40 -3.04
C LEU A 256 0.56 18.05 -3.72
N ARG A 257 -0.55 17.90 -4.45
CA ARG A 257 -0.85 16.69 -5.23
C ARG A 257 0.17 16.46 -6.33
N GLN A 258 0.52 17.49 -7.08
CA GLN A 258 1.52 17.41 -8.14
C GLN A 258 2.88 16.99 -7.58
N GLU A 259 3.32 17.61 -6.50
CA GLU A 259 4.60 17.28 -5.88
C GLU A 259 4.64 15.82 -5.38
N MET A 260 3.51 15.27 -4.94
CA MET A 260 3.39 13.87 -4.55
C MET A 260 3.42 12.86 -5.70
N MET A 261 3.19 13.31 -6.94
CA MET A 261 3.30 12.49 -8.13
C MET A 261 4.72 12.50 -8.73
N GLU A 262 5.60 13.38 -8.25
CA GLU A 262 6.98 13.48 -8.74
C GLU A 262 7.85 12.34 -8.22
N PHE A 263 8.78 11.86 -9.04
CA PHE A 263 9.71 10.77 -8.67
C PHE A 263 10.63 11.15 -7.49
N THR A 264 10.92 12.44 -7.32
CA THR A 264 11.68 13.00 -6.19
C THR A 264 10.97 14.25 -5.64
N PRO A 265 9.97 14.08 -4.76
CA PRO A 265 9.21 15.20 -4.20
C PRO A 265 10.09 16.14 -3.37
N ARG A 266 10.00 17.43 -3.64
CA ARG A 266 10.75 18.49 -2.96
C ARG A 266 10.12 18.79 -1.60
N ARG A 267 10.81 18.35 -0.54
CA ARG A 267 10.38 18.54 0.86
C ARG A 267 10.01 19.99 1.20
N ALA A 268 10.76 20.97 0.71
CA ALA A 268 10.49 22.38 1.00
C ALA A 268 9.11 22.83 0.47
N ILE A 269 8.71 22.33 -0.70
CA ILE A 269 7.41 22.63 -1.30
C ILE A 269 6.30 21.95 -0.49
N ILE A 270 6.47 20.67 -0.18
CA ILE A 270 5.50 19.90 0.61
C ILE A 270 5.25 20.57 1.96
N LEU A 271 6.30 20.91 2.70
CA LEU A 271 6.18 21.59 4.00
C LEU A 271 5.52 22.96 3.87
N GLY A 272 5.86 23.74 2.84
CA GLY A 272 5.23 25.03 2.58
C GLY A 272 3.73 24.89 2.28
N MET A 273 3.36 23.93 1.43
CA MET A 273 1.95 23.68 1.11
C MET A 273 1.18 23.13 2.32
N MET A 274 1.79 22.27 3.14
CA MET A 274 1.20 21.80 4.39
C MET A 274 0.94 22.94 5.38
N HIS A 275 1.87 23.89 5.52
CA HIS A 275 1.68 25.05 6.39
C HIS A 275 0.54 25.97 5.91
N ASN A 276 0.41 26.17 4.59
CA ASN A 276 -0.68 26.95 4.01
C ASN A 276 -2.07 26.37 4.33
N LEU A 277 -2.16 25.06 4.57
CA LEU A 277 -3.41 24.34 4.84
C LEU A 277 -3.71 24.19 6.35
N GLU A 278 -2.81 24.62 7.23
CA GLU A 278 -2.87 24.36 8.69
C GLU A 278 -4.11 24.94 9.39
N ASN A 279 -4.69 26.02 8.84
CA ASN A 279 -5.84 26.72 9.42
C ASN A 279 -7.16 26.45 8.67
N VAL A 280 -7.17 25.50 7.73
CA VAL A 280 -8.36 25.16 6.94
C VAL A 280 -9.23 24.18 7.73
N THR A 281 -10.09 24.72 8.59
CA THR A 281 -10.97 23.96 9.50
C THR A 281 -11.71 22.77 8.87
N ALA A 282 -12.22 22.91 7.64
CA ALA A 282 -12.95 21.85 6.94
C ALA A 282 -12.12 20.59 6.64
N ILE A 283 -10.80 20.73 6.51
CA ILE A 283 -9.88 19.63 6.19
C ILE A 283 -8.88 19.34 7.31
N GLN A 284 -9.08 19.88 8.51
CA GLN A 284 -8.10 19.82 9.61
C GLN A 284 -7.73 18.38 10.01
N SER A 285 -8.70 17.47 10.01
CA SER A 285 -8.47 16.06 10.32
C SER A 285 -7.57 15.40 9.28
N LEU A 286 -7.86 15.60 8.00
CA LEU A 286 -7.06 15.10 6.88
C LEU A 286 -5.68 15.76 6.80
N HIS A 287 -5.59 17.04 7.12
CA HIS A 287 -4.31 17.76 7.25
C HIS A 287 -3.45 17.13 8.34
N SER A 288 -4.01 16.90 9.52
CA SER A 288 -3.28 16.26 10.65
C SER A 288 -2.85 14.84 10.31
N GLU A 289 -3.70 14.09 9.60
CA GLU A 289 -3.39 12.75 9.11
C GLU A 289 -2.26 12.77 8.08
N LEU A 290 -2.35 13.64 7.07
CA LEU A 290 -1.31 13.81 6.05
C LEU A 290 0.00 14.26 6.67
N GLN A 291 -0.04 15.18 7.64
CA GLN A 291 1.11 15.61 8.41
C GLN A 291 1.75 14.44 9.15
N HIS A 292 0.96 13.59 9.80
CA HIS A 292 1.46 12.39 10.46
C HIS A 292 2.09 11.39 9.46
N ILE A 293 1.51 11.21 8.27
CA ILE A 293 2.08 10.32 7.24
C ILE A 293 3.38 10.88 6.70
N LEU A 294 3.41 12.17 6.36
CA LEU A 294 4.62 12.86 5.92
C LEU A 294 5.68 12.80 7.02
N ASP A 295 5.30 13.02 8.28
CA ASP A 295 6.20 12.89 9.42
C ASP A 295 6.64 11.44 9.62
N ALA A 296 5.84 10.41 9.39
CA ALA A 296 6.34 9.03 9.39
C ALA A 296 7.35 8.80 8.24
N MET A 297 7.04 9.33 7.05
CA MET A 297 7.90 9.32 5.86
C MET A 297 9.17 10.16 6.01
N TYR A 298 9.25 11.08 6.98
CA TYR A 298 10.40 11.97 7.21
C TYR A 298 11.11 11.75 8.55
N SER A 299 10.40 11.51 9.66
CA SER A 299 10.91 11.31 11.03
C SER A 299 11.65 9.99 11.22
N ARG A 300 11.22 8.90 10.58
CA ARG A 300 12.01 7.66 10.49
C ARG A 300 13.34 7.86 9.75
N PHE A 301 13.57 9.05 9.17
CA PHE A 301 14.81 9.45 8.51
C PHE A 301 15.60 10.55 9.26
N ILE A 302 15.06 11.14 10.35
CA ILE A 302 15.69 12.23 11.12
C ILE A 302 16.32 11.76 12.45
N GLN A 303 15.90 10.62 13.04
CA GLN A 303 16.51 10.13 14.29
C GLN A 303 18.00 9.73 14.18
N ALA A 304 18.61 9.76 12.99
CA ALA A 304 20.05 9.53 12.81
C ALA A 304 20.91 10.80 12.94
N ASP A 305 20.34 12.02 12.91
CA ASP A 305 21.11 13.27 12.85
C ASP A 305 21.09 14.10 14.15
N SER A 306 20.35 13.68 15.20
CA SER A 306 20.19 14.48 16.44
C SER A 306 20.98 13.99 17.66
N SER A 307 21.79 12.94 17.53
CA SER A 307 22.65 12.43 18.64
C SER A 307 24.10 12.95 18.60
N HIS A 308 24.35 14.07 17.92
CA HIS A 308 25.64 14.76 17.94
C HIS A 308 25.46 16.25 18.26
N THR A 309 25.10 16.53 19.51
CA THR A 309 25.40 17.78 20.23
C THR A 309 25.53 17.49 21.71
#